data_AF-A0A6M4WVX1-F1
#
_entry.id   AF-A0A6M4WVX1-F1
#
_cell.length_a   1.000
_cell.length_b   1.000
_cell.length_c   1.000
_cell.angle_alpha   90.00
_cell.angle_beta   90.00
_cell.angle_gamma   90.00
#
_symmetry.space_group_name_H-M   'P 1'
#
loop_
_entity.id
_entity.type
_entity.pdbx_description
1 polymer ?
#
loop_
_entity_poly.entity_id
_entity_poly.type
_entity_poly.pdbx_seq_one_letter_code
_entity_poly.pdbx_strand_id
1 'polypeptide(L)'
;MPYTAEISRSNPTSIIFLVDQSTSMSDPIGGEVPQQKADVVADAINRLLTELSVKCAKEEGVRDYFHVAVVGYGATVGSAFAGSLAGRDIVPLSEVADNPARVDERSKKVPDGAGGLVETVVNFPLWMDPVAHGGTPMNRALQYAESLVAGWTERYPAGFPPIVINLTDGESTDGDPTAAAEAITSHATADGAALLFNLHVSAAGGTPTAFPDSADGLPDSYARTLFSMSSPLPSHMRSYAASQGQRVSETTRGFVYNADITTVVQFLDIGTRATELR
;
A
#
# COMPACT_ATOMS: atom_id res chain seq x y z
N MET A 1 -22.68 6.95 8.60
CA MET A 1 -21.72 5.88 8.91
C MET A 1 -20.40 6.33 8.32
N PRO A 2 -19.26 6.11 8.99
CA PRO A 2 -17.97 6.47 8.40
C PRO A 2 -17.59 5.49 7.27
N TYR A 3 -16.67 5.92 6.41
CA TYR A 3 -16.09 5.17 5.29
C TYR A 3 -17.11 4.79 4.22
N THR A 4 -17.95 5.76 3.86
CA THR A 4 -19.02 5.64 2.86
C THR A 4 -19.01 6.73 1.79
N ALA A 5 -18.14 7.73 1.91
CA ALA A 5 -18.01 8.80 0.93
C ALA A 5 -17.60 8.21 -0.44
N GLU A 6 -18.29 8.69 -1.48
CA GLU A 6 -17.97 8.31 -2.85
C GLU A 6 -16.64 8.93 -3.26
N ILE A 7 -15.77 8.10 -3.83
CA ILE A 7 -14.52 8.53 -4.43
C ILE A 7 -14.77 8.95 -5.87
N SER A 8 -14.44 10.19 -6.20
CA SER A 8 -14.64 10.78 -7.51
C SER A 8 -13.59 11.83 -7.81
N ARG A 9 -13.57 12.40 -9.03
CA ARG A 9 -12.64 13.48 -9.39
C ARG A 9 -12.83 14.74 -8.55
N SER A 10 -14.06 15.02 -8.14
CA SER A 10 -14.38 16.16 -7.27
C SER A 10 -14.15 15.87 -5.79
N ASN A 11 -14.07 14.59 -5.42
CA ASN A 11 -13.86 14.13 -4.05
C ASN A 11 -12.86 12.95 -4.05
N PRO A 12 -11.59 13.20 -4.38
CA PRO A 12 -10.60 12.13 -4.42
C PRO A 12 -10.30 11.63 -3.01
N THR A 13 -9.63 10.47 -2.95
CA THR A 13 -8.96 10.03 -1.72
C THR A 13 -7.45 9.98 -1.93
N SER A 14 -6.70 9.88 -0.83
CA SER A 14 -5.24 9.73 -0.89
C SER A 14 -4.78 8.36 -0.43
N ILE A 15 -3.85 7.78 -1.19
CA ILE A 15 -3.15 6.54 -0.81
C ILE A 15 -1.68 6.89 -0.63
N ILE A 16 -1.16 6.67 0.58
CA ILE A 16 0.20 7.03 0.96
C ILE A 16 0.95 5.73 1.29
N PHE A 17 1.91 5.36 0.46
CA PHE A 17 2.79 4.22 0.71
C PHE A 17 4.00 4.67 1.52
N LEU A 18 4.26 4.03 2.66
CA LEU A 18 5.52 4.13 3.36
C LEU A 18 6.31 2.87 3.06
N VAL A 19 7.45 3.02 2.40
CA VAL A 19 8.28 1.92 1.94
C VAL A 19 9.56 1.91 2.75
N ASP A 20 9.73 0.87 3.55
CA ASP A 20 10.98 0.58 4.24
C ASP A 20 12.07 0.32 3.20
N GLN A 21 13.15 1.08 3.33
CA GLN A 21 14.35 1.02 2.49
C GLN A 21 15.58 0.71 3.34
N SER A 22 15.41 0.17 4.54
CA SER A 22 16.52 -0.20 5.43
C SER A 22 17.38 -1.34 4.87
N THR A 23 18.56 -1.53 5.44
CA THR A 23 19.48 -2.59 4.98
C THR A 23 18.89 -4.00 5.13
N SER A 24 18.00 -4.26 6.10
CA SER A 24 17.34 -5.57 6.27
C SER A 24 16.36 -5.91 5.14
N MET A 25 16.01 -4.93 4.31
CA MET A 25 15.25 -5.15 3.07
C MET A 25 16.08 -5.82 1.96
N SER A 26 17.41 -5.94 2.14
CA SER A 26 18.28 -6.75 1.26
C SER A 26 18.22 -8.24 1.55
N ASP A 27 17.63 -8.64 2.67
CA ASP A 27 17.41 -10.04 3.02
C ASP A 27 16.42 -10.71 2.06
N PRO A 28 16.50 -12.03 1.88
CA PRO A 28 15.52 -12.75 1.10
C PRO A 28 14.13 -12.70 1.76
N ILE A 29 13.08 -12.58 0.95
CA ILE A 29 11.70 -12.80 1.39
C ILE A 29 11.47 -14.31 1.64
N GLY A 30 10.58 -14.64 2.57
CA GLY A 30 10.10 -16.01 2.71
C GLY A 30 9.38 -16.50 1.45
N GLY A 31 9.74 -17.69 0.94
CA GLY A 31 9.15 -18.27 -0.26
C GLY A 31 10.05 -19.34 -0.91
N GLU A 32 9.58 -19.94 -2.01
CA GLU A 32 10.36 -20.95 -2.76
C GLU A 32 11.48 -20.34 -3.62
N VAL A 33 11.31 -19.09 -4.06
CA VAL A 33 12.29 -18.37 -4.89
C VAL A 33 12.94 -17.27 -4.06
N PRO A 34 14.27 -17.29 -3.87
CA PRO A 34 14.97 -16.25 -3.13
C PRO A 34 14.97 -14.95 -3.93
N GLN A 35 14.25 -13.95 -3.44
CA GLN A 35 14.23 -12.57 -3.93
C GLN A 35 14.41 -11.62 -2.76
N GLN A 36 15.08 -10.48 -2.95
CA GLN A 36 15.22 -9.50 -1.87
C GLN A 36 13.86 -8.88 -1.53
N LYS A 37 13.61 -8.61 -0.25
CA LYS A 37 12.37 -7.95 0.19
C LYS A 37 12.17 -6.61 -0.54
N ALA A 38 13.24 -5.82 -0.72
CA ALA A 38 13.21 -4.55 -1.42
C ALA A 38 12.70 -4.68 -2.86
N ASP A 39 13.19 -5.68 -3.60
CA ASP A 39 12.76 -5.95 -4.99
C ASP A 39 11.27 -6.30 -5.04
N VAL A 40 10.83 -7.20 -4.14
CA VAL A 40 9.44 -7.65 -4.09
C VAL A 40 8.51 -6.49 -3.73
N VAL A 41 8.89 -5.66 -2.76
CA VAL A 41 8.10 -4.50 -2.35
C VAL A 41 8.05 -3.43 -3.44
N ALA A 42 9.18 -3.12 -4.09
CA ALA A 42 9.20 -2.16 -5.19
C ALA A 42 8.35 -2.64 -6.38
N ASP A 43 8.52 -3.90 -6.80
CA ASP A 43 7.74 -4.50 -7.88
C ASP A 43 6.24 -4.48 -7.59
N ALA A 44 5.89 -4.77 -6.35
CA ALA A 44 4.53 -4.74 -5.89
C ALA A 44 3.90 -3.35 -5.93
N ILE A 45 4.60 -2.32 -5.45
CA ILE A 45 4.14 -0.94 -5.54
C ILE A 45 4.00 -0.52 -7.00
N ASN A 46 4.98 -0.83 -7.85
CA ASN A 46 4.91 -0.50 -9.27
C ASN A 46 3.75 -1.21 -9.99
N ARG A 47 3.51 -2.49 -9.69
CA ARG A 47 2.34 -3.22 -10.19
C ARG A 47 1.04 -2.59 -9.71
N LEU A 48 0.98 -2.19 -8.44
CA LEU A 48 -0.18 -1.54 -7.85
C LEU A 48 -0.50 -0.20 -8.53
N LEU A 49 0.49 0.65 -8.77
CA LEU A 49 0.29 1.91 -9.49
C LEU A 49 -0.23 1.65 -10.91
N THR A 50 0.26 0.60 -11.56
CA THR A 50 -0.25 0.16 -12.87
C THR A 50 -1.71 -0.28 -12.79
N GLU A 51 -2.06 -1.13 -11.82
CA GLU A 51 -3.43 -1.63 -11.62
C GLU A 51 -4.42 -0.50 -11.31
N LEU A 52 -4.04 0.44 -10.44
CA LEU A 52 -4.83 1.64 -10.13
C LEU A 52 -5.06 2.49 -11.38
N SER A 53 -3.99 2.72 -12.17
CA SER A 53 -4.06 3.50 -13.41
C SER A 53 -4.99 2.86 -14.42
N VAL A 54 -4.89 1.54 -14.63
CA VAL A 54 -5.77 0.78 -15.53
C VAL A 54 -7.22 0.79 -15.04
N LYS A 55 -7.45 0.61 -13.74
CA LYS A 55 -8.80 0.62 -13.16
C LYS A 55 -9.48 1.99 -13.30
N CYS A 56 -8.72 3.07 -13.24
CA CYS A 56 -9.21 4.44 -13.36
C CYS A 56 -9.19 4.97 -14.81
N ALA A 57 -8.73 4.16 -15.78
CA ALA A 57 -8.68 4.53 -17.19
C ALA A 57 -10.11 4.62 -17.78
N LYS A 58 -10.33 5.69 -18.55
CA LYS A 58 -11.52 5.94 -19.38
C LYS A 58 -11.06 6.41 -20.77
N GLU A 59 -12.01 6.62 -21.69
CA GLU A 59 -11.71 7.07 -23.05
C GLU A 59 -10.89 8.38 -23.09
N GLU A 60 -11.09 9.25 -22.10
CA GLU A 60 -10.43 10.56 -21.96
C GLU A 60 -9.10 10.53 -21.19
N GLY A 61 -8.64 9.34 -20.76
CA GLY A 61 -7.44 9.15 -19.94
C GLY A 61 -7.74 8.61 -18.55
N VAL A 62 -6.75 8.67 -17.66
CA VAL A 62 -6.86 8.19 -16.28
C VAL A 62 -7.52 9.26 -15.42
N ARG A 63 -8.53 8.87 -14.62
CA ARG A 63 -9.22 9.80 -13.72
C ARG A 63 -8.53 9.90 -12.36
N ASP A 64 -8.39 11.12 -11.86
CA ASP A 64 -7.84 11.43 -10.53
C ASP A 64 -8.84 11.11 -9.41
N TYR A 65 -9.20 9.85 -9.26
CA TYR A 65 -9.94 9.35 -8.11
C TYR A 65 -9.02 9.20 -6.89
N PHE A 66 -7.74 8.98 -7.14
CA PHE A 66 -6.71 8.78 -6.14
C PHE A 66 -5.60 9.81 -6.36
N HIS A 67 -5.11 10.39 -5.27
CA HIS A 67 -3.78 11.01 -5.28
C HIS A 67 -2.84 10.15 -4.45
N VAL A 68 -1.66 9.88 -5.00
CA VAL A 68 -0.73 8.89 -4.47
C VAL A 68 0.52 9.57 -3.94
N ALA A 69 0.99 9.11 -2.79
CA ALA A 69 2.34 9.37 -2.30
C ALA A 69 3.10 8.06 -2.15
N VAL A 70 4.38 8.06 -2.55
CA VAL A 70 5.30 6.96 -2.27
C VAL A 70 6.46 7.55 -1.48
N VAL A 71 6.55 7.20 -0.21
CA VAL A 71 7.55 7.72 0.73
C VAL A 71 8.51 6.60 1.09
N GLY A 72 9.76 6.74 0.69
CA GLY A 72 10.82 5.84 1.12
C GLY A 72 11.36 6.27 2.49
N TYR A 73 11.67 5.31 3.36
CA TYR A 73 12.36 5.58 4.60
C TYR A 73 13.49 4.58 4.86
N GLY A 74 14.70 5.12 5.02
CA GLY A 74 15.92 4.35 5.23
C GLY A 74 17.05 5.26 5.69
N ALA A 75 18.04 5.49 4.83
CA ALA A 75 19.04 6.54 5.05
C ALA A 75 18.45 7.97 5.09
N THR A 76 17.36 8.19 4.34
CA THR A 76 16.58 9.42 4.32
C THR A 76 15.09 9.09 4.37
N VAL A 77 14.26 10.06 4.72
CA VAL A 77 12.80 9.95 4.65
C VAL A 77 12.29 10.99 3.66
N GLY A 78 11.50 10.57 2.67
CA GLY A 78 10.90 11.46 1.68
C GLY A 78 10.36 10.73 0.46
N SER A 79 9.96 11.48 -0.56
CA SER A 79 9.46 10.92 -1.81
C SER A 79 10.43 9.90 -2.43
N ALA A 80 9.93 8.70 -2.69
CA ALA A 80 10.63 7.62 -3.38
C ALA A 80 10.25 7.51 -4.86
N PHE A 81 9.46 8.46 -5.38
CA PHE A 81 9.29 8.59 -6.83
C PHE A 81 10.63 8.87 -7.50
N ALA A 82 10.83 8.26 -8.66
CA ALA A 82 11.95 8.48 -9.55
C ALA A 82 11.51 9.23 -10.82
N GLY A 83 12.46 9.59 -11.68
CA GLY A 83 12.17 10.24 -12.96
C GLY A 83 11.57 11.65 -12.78
N SER A 84 10.57 12.00 -13.60
CA SER A 84 9.93 13.33 -13.58
C SER A 84 9.11 13.61 -12.32
N LEU A 85 8.75 12.58 -11.56
CA LEU A 85 8.01 12.70 -10.30
C LEU A 85 8.93 12.78 -9.08
N ALA A 86 10.25 12.73 -9.27
CA ALA A 86 11.21 12.75 -8.17
C ALA A 86 11.05 13.99 -7.28
N GLY A 87 11.04 13.78 -5.96
CA GLY A 87 10.88 14.84 -4.96
C GLY A 87 9.46 15.36 -4.81
N ARG A 88 8.45 14.75 -5.46
CA ARG A 88 7.05 15.09 -5.26
C ARG A 88 6.39 14.23 -4.21
N ASP A 89 5.64 14.86 -3.32
CA ASP A 89 5.03 14.16 -2.19
C ASP A 89 3.73 13.47 -2.59
N ILE A 90 2.69 14.24 -2.90
CA ILE A 90 1.39 13.74 -3.36
C ILE A 90 1.20 14.10 -4.84
N VAL A 91 0.88 13.09 -5.66
CA VAL A 91 0.72 13.19 -7.11
C VAL A 91 -0.64 12.64 -7.54
N PRO A 92 -1.44 13.36 -8.35
CA PRO A 92 -2.66 12.82 -8.94
C PRO A 92 -2.40 11.55 -9.77
N LEU A 93 -3.31 10.57 -9.72
CA LEU A 93 -3.10 9.29 -10.40
C LEU A 93 -2.93 9.42 -11.91
N SER A 94 -3.55 10.39 -12.57
CA SER A 94 -3.32 10.66 -14.00
C SER A 94 -1.86 11.02 -14.29
N GLU A 95 -1.28 11.91 -13.48
CA GLU A 95 0.13 12.27 -13.59
C GLU A 95 1.04 11.08 -13.30
N VAL A 96 0.70 10.23 -12.32
CA VAL A 96 1.42 8.97 -12.08
C VAL A 96 1.37 8.10 -13.34
N ALA A 97 0.19 7.84 -13.90
CA ALA A 97 0.02 6.99 -15.07
C ALA A 97 0.83 7.46 -16.29
N ASP A 98 0.91 8.77 -16.51
CA ASP A 98 1.59 9.37 -17.66
C ASP A 98 3.12 9.48 -17.48
N ASN A 99 3.63 9.33 -16.25
CA ASN A 99 5.03 9.61 -15.92
C ASN A 99 5.72 8.44 -15.18
N PRO A 100 5.80 7.23 -15.76
CA PRO A 100 6.72 6.23 -15.24
C PRO A 100 8.17 6.72 -15.39
N ALA A 101 9.00 6.47 -14.39
CA ALA A 101 10.42 6.80 -14.43
C ALA A 101 11.14 6.02 -15.54
N ARG A 102 10.73 4.76 -15.75
CA ARG A 102 11.10 3.92 -16.90
C ARG A 102 10.08 2.82 -17.13
N VAL A 103 10.18 2.15 -18.27
CA VAL A 103 9.38 0.96 -18.60
C VAL A 103 10.34 -0.18 -18.90
N ASP A 104 10.30 -1.22 -18.07
CA ASP A 104 11.10 -2.43 -18.27
C ASP A 104 10.30 -3.46 -19.07
N GLU A 105 10.99 -4.31 -19.84
CA GLU A 105 10.39 -5.46 -20.49
C GLU A 105 10.60 -6.71 -19.62
N ARG A 106 9.49 -7.39 -19.26
CA ARG A 106 9.55 -8.62 -18.45
C ARG A 106 8.93 -9.78 -19.19
N SER A 107 9.57 -10.95 -19.15
CA SER A 107 8.99 -12.17 -19.70
C SER A 107 7.99 -12.77 -18.70
N LYS A 108 6.77 -13.03 -19.18
CA LYS A 108 5.72 -13.73 -18.43
C LYS A 108 5.33 -14.99 -19.20
N LYS A 109 5.31 -16.12 -18.51
CA LYS A 109 4.77 -17.38 -19.05
C LYS A 109 3.25 -17.33 -18.95
N VAL A 110 2.58 -17.31 -20.09
CA VAL A 110 1.12 -17.27 -20.20
C VAL A 110 0.64 -18.61 -20.76
N PRO A 111 -0.46 -19.20 -20.24
CA PRO A 111 -1.05 -20.40 -20.83
C PRO A 111 -1.42 -20.19 -22.29
N ASP A 112 -1.02 -21.11 -23.15
CA ASP A 112 -1.25 -21.04 -24.60
C ASP A 112 -2.65 -21.51 -25.03
N GLY A 113 -3.50 -21.88 -24.06
CA GLY A 113 -4.84 -22.43 -24.30
C GLY A 113 -4.86 -23.87 -24.82
N ALA A 114 -3.70 -24.48 -25.07
CA ALA A 114 -3.52 -25.86 -25.53
C ALA A 114 -2.78 -26.74 -24.49
N GLY A 115 -2.52 -26.20 -23.29
CA GLY A 115 -1.87 -26.90 -22.18
C GLY A 115 -0.36 -26.65 -22.06
N GLY A 116 0.21 -25.77 -22.89
CA GLY A 116 1.57 -25.26 -22.80
C GLY A 116 1.65 -23.83 -22.23
N LEU A 117 2.88 -23.35 -22.07
CA LEU A 117 3.18 -21.99 -21.63
C LEU A 117 3.99 -21.28 -22.72
N VAL A 118 3.54 -20.10 -23.15
CA VAL A 118 4.28 -19.23 -24.07
C VAL A 118 4.89 -18.07 -23.28
N GLU A 119 6.17 -17.80 -23.52
CA GLU A 119 6.82 -16.59 -23.00
C GLU A 119 6.36 -15.38 -23.79
N THR A 120 5.67 -14.48 -23.10
CA THR A 120 5.21 -13.19 -23.64
C THR A 120 5.99 -12.09 -22.94
N VAL A 121 6.55 -11.16 -23.72
CA VAL A 121 7.15 -9.94 -23.18
C VAL A 121 6.04 -8.96 -22.82
N VAL A 122 6.03 -8.49 -21.57
CA VAL A 122 5.08 -7.50 -21.07
C VAL A 122 5.83 -6.26 -20.60
N ASN A 123 5.26 -5.09 -20.86
CA ASN A 123 5.76 -3.83 -20.34
C ASN A 123 5.47 -3.73 -18.84
N PHE A 124 6.47 -3.31 -18.08
CA PHE A 124 6.42 -3.15 -16.65
C PHE A 124 6.88 -1.72 -16.29
N PRO A 125 5.95 -0.76 -16.21
CA PRO A 125 6.28 0.60 -15.82
C PRO A 125 6.77 0.65 -14.36
N LEU A 126 7.78 1.48 -14.12
CA LEU A 126 8.43 1.64 -12.83
C LEU A 126 8.44 3.12 -12.45
N TRP A 127 7.95 3.42 -11.25
CA TRP A 127 7.95 4.75 -10.64
C TRP A 127 8.93 4.88 -9.49
N MET A 128 9.36 3.75 -8.93
CA MET A 128 10.37 3.69 -7.88
C MET A 128 11.31 2.52 -8.09
N ASP A 129 12.53 2.67 -7.58
CA ASP A 129 13.55 1.64 -7.53
C ASP A 129 13.58 0.93 -6.18
N PRO A 130 13.96 -0.36 -6.13
CA PRO A 130 14.26 -1.02 -4.87
C PRO A 130 15.48 -0.38 -4.22
N VAL A 131 15.38 -0.09 -2.93
CA VAL A 131 16.46 0.47 -2.11
C VAL A 131 16.52 -0.30 -0.79
N ALA A 132 17.73 -0.67 -0.38
CA ALA A 132 18.00 -1.38 0.87
C ALA A 132 19.26 -0.80 1.55
N HIS A 133 19.16 0.43 2.05
CA HIS A 133 20.25 1.18 2.62
C HIS A 133 19.81 2.07 3.80
N GLY A 134 20.46 1.86 4.95
CA GLY A 134 20.26 2.67 6.16
C GLY A 134 19.54 1.91 7.27
N GLY A 135 19.16 2.64 8.32
CA GLY A 135 18.31 2.10 9.38
C GLY A 135 16.83 2.13 8.98
N THR A 136 15.96 1.89 9.96
CA THR A 136 14.50 1.85 9.77
C THR A 136 13.86 3.00 10.57
N PRO A 137 13.96 4.26 10.11
CA PRO A 137 13.44 5.42 10.84
C PRO A 137 11.91 5.53 10.71
N MET A 138 11.20 4.53 11.22
CA MET A 138 9.76 4.39 11.10
C MET A 138 8.99 5.53 11.78
N ASN A 139 9.47 6.05 12.92
CA ASN A 139 8.82 7.20 13.56
C ASN A 139 8.85 8.42 12.65
N ARG A 140 10.01 8.71 12.04
CA ARG A 140 10.12 9.83 11.09
C ARG A 140 9.26 9.60 9.85
N ALA A 141 9.16 8.38 9.35
CA ALA A 141 8.29 8.04 8.22
C ALA A 141 6.81 8.28 8.54
N LEU A 142 6.35 7.83 9.71
CA LEU A 142 4.98 8.03 10.18
C LEU A 142 4.67 9.51 10.44
N GLN A 143 5.61 10.27 11.02
CA GLN A 143 5.47 11.73 11.19
C GLN A 143 5.40 12.47 9.85
N TYR A 144 6.20 12.05 8.86
CA TYR A 144 6.13 12.61 7.53
C TYR A 144 4.78 12.30 6.87
N ALA A 145 4.30 11.05 6.99
CA ALA A 145 2.97 10.65 6.53
C ALA A 145 1.85 11.44 7.22
N GLU A 146 1.95 11.67 8.53
CA GLU A 146 1.01 12.48 9.30
C GLU A 146 0.88 13.89 8.72
N SER A 147 1.99 14.53 8.36
CA SER A 147 1.95 15.86 7.74
C SER A 147 1.23 15.87 6.38
N LEU A 148 1.39 14.80 5.60
CA LEU A 148 0.69 14.62 4.32
C LEU A 148 -0.81 14.39 4.54
N VAL A 149 -1.18 13.58 5.53
CA VAL A 149 -2.57 13.31 5.91
C VAL A 149 -3.24 14.57 6.44
N ALA A 150 -2.57 15.35 7.30
CA ALA A 150 -3.07 16.62 7.81
C ALA A 150 -3.38 17.59 6.66
N GLY A 151 -2.42 17.83 5.77
CA GLY A 151 -2.61 18.70 4.60
C GLY A 151 -3.70 18.19 3.64
N TRP A 152 -3.86 16.87 3.52
CA TRP A 152 -4.93 16.29 2.70
C TRP A 152 -6.31 16.53 3.31
N THR A 153 -6.48 16.23 4.60
CA THR A 153 -7.78 16.32 5.29
C THR A 153 -8.28 17.76 5.37
N GLU A 154 -7.38 18.74 5.46
CA GLU A 154 -7.71 20.16 5.34
C GLU A 154 -8.22 20.53 3.93
N ARG A 155 -7.63 19.95 2.88
CA ARG A 155 -7.98 20.24 1.48
C ARG A 155 -9.25 19.52 1.04
N TYR A 156 -9.49 18.31 1.52
CA TYR A 156 -10.63 17.45 1.16
C TYR A 156 -11.42 17.02 2.40
N PRO A 157 -12.04 17.96 3.14
CA PRO A 157 -12.68 17.65 4.42
C PRO A 157 -13.93 16.76 4.28
N ALA A 158 -14.52 16.65 3.10
CA ALA A 158 -15.65 15.75 2.81
C ALA A 158 -15.24 14.47 2.06
N GLY A 159 -13.94 14.28 1.84
CA GLY A 159 -13.35 13.15 1.13
C GLY A 159 -13.48 11.84 1.89
N PHE A 160 -13.39 10.72 1.16
CA PHE A 160 -13.02 9.47 1.80
C PHE A 160 -11.62 9.66 2.44
N PRO A 161 -11.44 9.29 3.72
CA PRO A 161 -10.22 9.64 4.45
C PRO A 161 -8.96 8.96 3.86
N PRO A 162 -7.78 9.58 4.00
CA PRO A 162 -6.53 9.00 3.52
C PRO A 162 -6.25 7.60 4.05
N ILE A 163 -5.59 6.79 3.24
CA ILE A 163 -5.12 5.45 3.62
C ILE A 163 -3.60 5.44 3.53
N VAL A 164 -2.95 5.27 4.68
CA VAL A 164 -1.52 5.07 4.81
C VAL A 164 -1.22 3.57 4.85
N ILE A 165 -0.30 3.11 4.02
CA ILE A 165 0.08 1.70 3.90
C ILE A 165 1.57 1.61 4.13
N ASN A 166 1.97 1.07 5.27
CA ASN A 166 3.35 0.89 5.65
C ASN A 166 3.84 -0.52 5.29
N LEU A 167 4.94 -0.60 4.56
CA LEU A 167 5.59 -1.83 4.12
C LEU A 167 6.97 -1.92 4.76
N THR A 168 7.17 -2.90 5.63
CA THR A 168 8.37 -3.01 6.47
C THR A 168 8.63 -4.45 6.88
N ASP A 169 9.85 -4.74 7.31
CA ASP A 169 10.16 -5.98 8.03
C ASP A 169 10.12 -5.83 9.56
N GLY A 170 9.67 -4.68 10.05
CA GLY A 170 9.03 -4.52 11.36
C GLY A 170 9.89 -3.98 12.49
N GLU A 171 11.21 -3.90 12.34
CA GLU A 171 12.08 -3.35 13.36
C GLU A 171 12.27 -1.84 13.18
N SER A 172 11.70 -1.01 14.06
CA SER A 172 12.01 0.44 14.08
C SER A 172 13.34 0.69 14.79
N THR A 173 14.23 1.46 14.17
CA THR A 173 15.53 1.83 14.74
C THR A 173 15.55 3.23 15.38
N ASP A 174 14.42 3.94 15.39
CA ASP A 174 14.32 5.31 15.91
C ASP A 174 13.32 5.51 17.06
N GLY A 175 12.84 4.41 17.65
CA GLY A 175 12.02 4.40 18.86
C GLY A 175 10.73 3.60 18.71
N ASP A 176 9.82 3.70 19.67
CA ASP A 176 8.49 3.10 19.57
C ASP A 176 7.60 3.91 18.59
N PRO A 177 7.18 3.32 17.46
CA PRO A 177 6.39 4.01 16.43
C PRO A 177 4.91 4.23 16.82
N THR A 178 4.44 3.68 17.94
CA THR A 178 3.01 3.65 18.30
C THR A 178 2.39 5.05 18.36
N ALA A 179 3.04 6.01 19.01
CA ALA A 179 2.51 7.37 19.13
C ALA A 179 2.45 8.09 17.77
N ALA A 180 3.42 7.85 16.88
CA ALA A 180 3.42 8.41 15.53
C ALA A 180 2.32 7.79 14.66
N ALA A 181 2.06 6.49 14.81
CA ALA A 181 0.96 5.79 14.16
C ALA A 181 -0.41 6.32 14.64
N GLU A 182 -0.59 6.52 15.94
CA GLU A 182 -1.81 7.11 16.51
C GLU A 182 -2.07 8.52 15.97
N ALA A 183 -1.01 9.33 15.83
CA ALA A 183 -1.12 10.69 15.30
C ALA A 183 -1.70 10.72 13.87
N ILE A 184 -1.31 9.80 12.99
CA ILE A 184 -1.90 9.67 11.64
C ILE A 184 -3.42 9.49 11.75
N THR A 185 -3.86 8.52 12.56
CA THR A 185 -5.28 8.17 12.71
C THR A 185 -6.09 9.18 13.53
N SER A 186 -5.43 10.19 14.11
CA SER A 186 -6.10 11.30 14.79
C SER A 186 -6.67 12.34 13.82
N HIS A 187 -6.17 12.36 12.58
CA HIS A 187 -6.70 13.18 11.49
C HIS A 187 -7.91 12.51 10.86
N ALA A 188 -8.93 13.32 10.53
CA ALA A 188 -10.18 12.80 10.00
C ALA A 188 -10.78 13.74 8.95
N THR A 189 -11.49 13.14 8.00
CA THR A 189 -12.49 13.83 7.19
C THR A 189 -13.86 13.70 7.85
N ALA A 190 -14.88 14.34 7.27
CA ALA A 190 -16.26 14.16 7.68
C ALA A 190 -16.77 12.70 7.53
N ASP A 191 -16.06 11.87 6.74
CA ASP A 191 -16.39 10.47 6.52
C ASP A 191 -15.56 9.50 7.36
N GLY A 192 -14.62 9.96 8.20
CA GLY A 192 -13.90 9.08 9.12
C GLY A 192 -12.45 9.49 9.35
N ALA A 193 -11.79 8.77 10.26
CA ALA A 193 -10.37 8.93 10.53
C ALA A 193 -9.53 8.40 9.37
N ALA A 194 -8.32 8.92 9.21
CA ALA A 194 -7.32 8.29 8.33
C ALA A 194 -7.06 6.85 8.77
N LEU A 195 -6.80 5.99 7.80
CA LEU A 195 -6.54 4.57 8.02
C LEU A 195 -5.04 4.30 7.92
N LEU A 196 -4.49 3.55 8.85
CA LEU A 196 -3.11 3.04 8.78
C LEU A 196 -3.14 1.52 8.64
N PHE A 197 -2.55 0.99 7.58
CA PHE A 197 -2.38 -0.44 7.34
C PHE A 197 -0.90 -0.80 7.34
N ASN A 198 -0.56 -1.97 7.87
CA ASN A 198 0.83 -2.45 7.96
C ASN A 198 0.98 -3.79 7.25
N LEU A 199 2.00 -3.89 6.41
CA LEU A 199 2.41 -5.07 5.69
C LEU A 199 3.79 -5.45 6.20
N HIS A 200 3.83 -6.53 6.97
CA HIS A 200 5.05 -7.10 7.50
C HIS A 200 5.61 -8.12 6.49
N VAL A 201 6.78 -7.79 5.92
CA VAL A 201 7.55 -8.63 5.02
C VAL A 201 8.73 -9.24 5.78
N SER A 202 8.75 -10.55 5.96
CA SER A 202 9.75 -11.27 6.75
C SER A 202 10.45 -12.36 5.95
N ALA A 203 11.73 -12.57 6.26
CA ALA A 203 12.51 -13.70 5.77
C ALA A 203 12.09 -15.02 6.47
N ALA A 204 11.55 -14.92 7.69
CA ALA A 204 11.11 -16.08 8.45
C ALA A 204 9.92 -16.72 7.74
N GLY A 205 10.05 -18.00 7.39
CA GLY A 205 8.92 -18.81 6.97
C GLY A 205 7.80 -18.74 8.01
N GLY A 206 6.56 -18.92 7.57
CA GLY A 206 5.40 -18.81 8.44
C GLY A 206 4.13 -18.90 7.59
N THR A 207 2.99 -19.14 8.22
CA THR A 207 1.71 -19.14 7.51
C THR A 207 1.39 -17.70 7.10
N PRO A 208 1.32 -17.40 5.78
CA PRO A 208 0.87 -16.10 5.33
C PRO A 208 -0.47 -15.76 5.98
N THR A 209 -0.54 -14.59 6.60
CA THR A 209 -1.71 -14.17 7.36
C THR A 209 -2.18 -12.85 6.80
N ALA A 210 -3.42 -12.80 6.32
CA ALA A 210 -4.05 -11.58 5.82
C ALA A 210 -5.28 -11.26 6.67
N PHE A 211 -5.37 -10.01 7.12
CA PHE A 211 -6.48 -9.49 7.91
C PHE A 211 -6.84 -10.32 9.15
N PRO A 212 -5.85 -10.60 10.02
CA PRO A 212 -6.18 -11.24 11.29
C PRO A 212 -7.06 -10.31 12.14
N ASP A 213 -7.84 -10.92 13.02
CA ASP A 213 -8.68 -10.23 13.99
C ASP A 213 -8.13 -10.30 15.43
N SER A 214 -7.01 -10.99 15.62
CA SER A 214 -6.23 -11.08 16.85
C SER A 214 -4.73 -11.07 16.55
N ALA A 215 -3.94 -10.63 17.52
CA ALA A 215 -2.48 -10.76 17.50
C ALA A 215 -2.01 -12.19 17.83
N ASP A 216 -2.92 -13.09 18.20
CA ASP A 216 -2.62 -14.49 18.48
C ASP A 216 -2.11 -15.21 17.23
N GLY A 217 -1.04 -15.97 17.38
CA GLY A 217 -0.38 -16.65 16.26
C GLY A 217 0.59 -15.77 15.45
N LEU A 218 0.71 -14.47 15.75
CA LEU A 218 1.75 -13.63 15.14
C LEU A 218 3.14 -14.03 15.67
N PRO A 219 4.16 -14.08 14.77
CA PRO A 219 5.42 -14.78 15.02
C PRO A 219 6.37 -14.06 15.98
N ASP A 220 6.30 -12.73 16.05
CA ASP A 220 7.22 -11.91 16.85
C ASP A 220 6.55 -10.65 17.41
N SER A 221 7.28 -9.90 18.23
CA SER A 221 6.82 -8.64 18.84
C SER A 221 6.63 -7.52 17.81
N TYR A 222 7.37 -7.54 16.71
CA TYR A 222 7.29 -6.52 15.66
C TYR A 222 5.97 -6.66 14.90
N ALA A 223 5.61 -7.87 14.50
CA ALA A 223 4.31 -8.22 13.92
C ALA A 223 3.15 -7.80 14.83
N ARG A 224 3.26 -8.04 16.15
CA ARG A 224 2.24 -7.64 17.13
C ARG A 224 2.10 -6.13 17.24
N THR A 225 3.21 -5.40 17.20
CA THR A 225 3.23 -3.93 17.24
C THR A 225 2.60 -3.35 15.97
N LEU A 226 3.01 -3.84 14.80
CA LEU A 226 2.41 -3.46 13.51
C LEU A 226 0.91 -3.77 13.46
N PHE A 227 0.49 -4.94 13.95
CA PHE A 227 -0.92 -5.29 14.07
C PHE A 227 -1.69 -4.33 14.98
N SER A 228 -1.13 -3.97 16.14
CA SER A 228 -1.81 -3.04 17.06
C SER A 228 -1.96 -1.64 16.48
N MET A 229 -0.97 -1.18 15.71
CA MET A 229 -0.99 0.11 15.01
C MET A 229 -1.94 0.10 13.80
N SER A 230 -2.21 -1.06 13.20
CA SER A 230 -3.11 -1.16 12.06
C SER A 230 -4.55 -0.84 12.42
N SER A 231 -5.21 -0.01 11.63
CA SER A 231 -6.62 0.34 11.78
C SER A 231 -7.54 -0.86 11.55
N PRO A 232 -8.69 -0.95 12.27
CA PRO A 232 -9.76 -1.87 11.91
C PRO A 232 -10.21 -1.64 10.46
N LEU A 233 -10.51 -2.72 9.74
CA LEU A 233 -11.04 -2.60 8.39
C LEU A 233 -12.44 -1.95 8.43
N PRO A 234 -12.71 -0.93 7.59
CA PRO A 234 -14.07 -0.46 7.32
C PRO A 234 -15.03 -1.59 6.93
N SER A 235 -16.33 -1.41 7.20
CA SER A 235 -17.36 -2.44 6.97
C SER A 235 -17.42 -2.95 5.52
N HIS A 236 -17.26 -2.05 4.54
CA HIS A 236 -17.23 -2.41 3.13
C HIS A 236 -15.99 -3.23 2.78
N MET A 237 -14.81 -2.87 3.30
CA MET A 237 -13.57 -3.64 3.11
C MET A 237 -13.67 -5.03 3.76
N ARG A 238 -14.25 -5.13 4.96
CA ARG A 238 -14.51 -6.42 5.62
C ARG A 238 -15.45 -7.30 4.79
N SER A 239 -16.52 -6.72 4.26
CA SER A 239 -17.49 -7.45 3.43
C SER A 239 -16.85 -7.95 2.14
N TYR A 240 -15.98 -7.14 1.52
CA TYR A 240 -15.21 -7.56 0.36
C TYR A 240 -14.20 -8.67 0.74
N ALA A 241 -13.49 -8.55 1.87
CA ALA A 241 -12.66 -9.61 2.45
C ALA A 241 -13.39 -10.93 2.65
N ALA A 242 -14.58 -10.91 3.25
CA ALA A 242 -15.42 -12.09 3.38
C ALA A 242 -15.78 -12.71 2.02
N SER A 243 -16.10 -11.89 1.02
CA SER A 243 -16.44 -12.35 -0.33
C SER A 243 -15.29 -13.06 -1.06
N GLN A 244 -14.05 -12.75 -0.69
CA GLN A 244 -12.83 -13.40 -1.19
C GLN A 244 -12.41 -14.60 -0.33
N GLY A 245 -13.28 -15.06 0.59
CA GLY A 245 -13.04 -16.23 1.43
C GLY A 245 -12.19 -15.96 2.68
N GLN A 246 -11.87 -14.70 3.00
CA GLN A 246 -11.18 -14.36 4.24
C GLN A 246 -12.13 -14.48 5.44
N ARG A 247 -11.60 -14.98 6.56
CA ARG A 247 -12.33 -14.94 7.83
C ARG A 247 -12.19 -13.55 8.43
N VAL A 248 -13.31 -12.86 8.61
CA VAL A 248 -13.34 -11.51 9.13
C VAL A 248 -14.30 -11.36 10.29
N SER A 249 -14.01 -10.42 11.18
CA SER A 249 -14.83 -10.02 12.32
C SER A 249 -14.72 -8.51 12.52
N GLU A 250 -15.45 -7.96 13.50
CA GLU A 250 -15.41 -6.51 13.80
C GLU A 250 -14.03 -6.03 14.27
N THR A 251 -13.16 -6.94 14.75
CA THR A 251 -11.79 -6.61 15.19
C THR A 251 -10.74 -6.89 14.11
N THR A 252 -11.14 -7.32 12.92
CA THR A 252 -10.25 -7.48 11.77
C THR A 252 -9.55 -6.17 11.44
N ARG A 253 -8.22 -6.20 11.35
CA ARG A 253 -7.37 -5.02 11.06
C ARG A 253 -6.72 -5.13 9.70
N GLY A 254 -6.36 -3.98 9.11
CA GLY A 254 -5.53 -3.89 7.91
C GLY A 254 -4.08 -4.25 8.21
N PHE A 255 -3.84 -5.51 8.53
CA PHE A 255 -2.52 -6.08 8.77
C PHE A 255 -2.32 -7.30 7.89
N VAL A 256 -1.13 -7.41 7.32
CA VAL A 256 -0.72 -8.56 6.52
C VAL A 256 0.69 -8.98 6.92
N TYR A 257 0.91 -10.29 7.04
CA TYR A 257 2.21 -10.90 7.31
C TYR A 257 2.55 -11.90 6.22
N ASN A 258 3.66 -11.69 5.51
CA ASN A 258 4.17 -12.58 4.45
C ASN A 258 3.13 -13.00 3.38
N ALA A 259 2.04 -12.26 3.23
CA ALA A 259 1.10 -12.46 2.15
C ALA A 259 1.39 -11.49 1.02
N ASP A 260 0.93 -11.83 -0.17
CA ASP A 260 1.09 -10.98 -1.34
C ASP A 260 0.42 -9.62 -1.06
N ILE A 261 1.18 -8.53 -1.10
CA ILE A 261 0.70 -7.14 -1.09
C ILE A 261 -0.46 -6.88 -2.06
N THR A 262 -0.53 -7.58 -3.20
CA THR A 262 -1.69 -7.49 -4.11
C THR A 262 -2.99 -7.84 -3.40
N THR A 263 -2.94 -8.69 -2.37
CA THR A 263 -4.05 -8.99 -1.45
C THR A 263 -4.54 -7.69 -0.82
N VAL A 264 -3.69 -6.92 -0.13
CA VAL A 264 -4.09 -5.64 0.51
C VAL A 264 -4.78 -4.70 -0.48
N VAL A 265 -4.24 -4.61 -1.68
CA VAL A 265 -4.77 -3.78 -2.77
C VAL A 265 -6.14 -4.23 -3.22
N GLN A 266 -6.34 -5.54 -3.42
CA GLN A 266 -7.65 -6.07 -3.77
C GLN A 266 -8.68 -5.66 -2.71
N PHE A 267 -8.29 -5.63 -1.43
CA PHE A 267 -9.17 -5.18 -0.33
C PHE A 267 -9.30 -3.67 -0.20
N LEU A 268 -8.37 -2.91 -0.77
CA LEU A 268 -8.52 -1.48 -1.09
C LEU A 268 -9.42 -1.26 -2.31
N ASP A 269 -10.35 -2.18 -2.62
CA ASP A 269 -11.51 -1.87 -3.47
C ASP A 269 -12.43 -0.86 -2.74
N ILE A 270 -11.87 0.32 -2.49
CA ILE A 270 -12.48 1.49 -1.91
C ILE A 270 -13.40 2.02 -3.01
N GLY A 271 -14.66 1.62 -2.96
CA GLY A 271 -15.77 2.34 -3.58
C GLY A 271 -15.80 2.46 -5.11
N THR A 272 -14.78 2.02 -5.85
CA THR A 272 -14.84 1.98 -7.33
C THR A 272 -15.61 0.78 -7.87
N ARG A 273 -16.41 0.12 -7.01
CA ARG A 273 -17.61 -0.54 -7.53
C ARG A 273 -18.36 0.55 -8.27
N ALA A 274 -18.28 0.49 -9.60
CA ALA A 274 -19.23 1.15 -10.46
C ALA A 274 -20.59 0.99 -9.78
N THR A 275 -21.10 2.11 -9.27
CA THR A 275 -22.51 2.28 -8.99
C THR A 275 -23.22 1.60 -10.14
N GLU A 276 -24.04 0.61 -9.80
CA GLU A 276 -24.83 -0.21 -10.71
C GLU A 276 -25.04 0.50 -12.05
N LEU A 277 -24.30 0.08 -13.08
CA LEU A 277 -24.61 0.47 -14.47
C LEU A 277 -25.91 -0.27 -14.84
N ARG A 278 -27.04 0.28 -14.39
CA ARG A 278 -28.34 0.14 -15.01
C ARG A 278 -28.74 1.45 -15.63
#